data_AF-A0A842P5Q1-F1
#
_entry.id   AF-A0A842P5Q1-F1
#
_cell.length_a   1.000
_cell.length_b   1.000
_cell.length_c   1.000
_cell.angle_alpha   90.00
_cell.angle_beta   90.00
_cell.angle_gamma   90.00
#
_symmetry.space_group_name_H-M   'P 1'
#
loop_
_entity.id
_entity.type
_entity.pdbx_description
1 polymer ?
#
loop_
_entity_poly.entity_id
_entity_poly.type
_entity_poly.pdbx_seq_one_letter_code
_entity_poly.pdbx_strand_id
1 'polypeptide(L)'
;MRILLDTSFLLPSLGVEVAGAAKALENLKENEFYYSKFSVLECLWVLTSLERKKVAIDMETVEMGLKSIEHSYKRIVEDAEVFFEGLDYMRVLSMLGW
;
A
#
# COMPACT_ATOMS: atom_id res chain seq x y z
N MET A 1 -5.94 -8.12 -15.34
CA MET A 1 -5.76 -6.64 -15.29
C MET A 1 -4.49 -6.33 -14.51
N ARG A 2 -3.97 -5.10 -14.63
CA ARG A 2 -2.86 -4.61 -13.80
C ARG A 2 -3.46 -3.73 -12.71
N ILE A 3 -3.19 -4.04 -11.44
CA ILE A 3 -3.80 -3.37 -10.30
C ILE A 3 -2.69 -2.85 -9.39
N LEU A 4 -2.63 -1.54 -9.21
CA LEU A 4 -1.76 -0.92 -8.21
C LEU A 4 -2.45 -0.99 -6.85
N LEU A 5 -1.84 -1.70 -5.91
CA LEU A 5 -2.34 -1.82 -4.56
C LEU A 5 -2.01 -0.57 -3.75
N ASP A 6 -3.02 0.00 -3.11
CA ASP A 6 -2.82 1.03 -2.10
C ASP A 6 -2.34 0.42 -0.77
N THR A 7 -2.01 1.31 0.17
CA THR A 7 -1.54 0.97 1.52
C THR A 7 -2.47 0.03 2.27
N SER A 8 -3.79 0.20 2.16
CA SER A 8 -4.78 -0.61 2.88
C SER A 8 -4.79 -2.08 2.43
N PHE A 9 -4.43 -2.35 1.17
CA PHE A 9 -4.30 -3.72 0.64
C PHE A 9 -2.93 -4.36 0.92
N LEU A 10 -1.90 -3.58 1.27
CA LEU A 10 -0.59 -4.12 1.66
C LEU A 10 -0.51 -4.45 3.15
N LEU A 11 -1.24 -3.71 3.99
CA LEU A 11 -1.30 -3.88 5.44
C LEU A 11 -1.62 -5.32 5.93
N PRO A 12 -2.55 -6.08 5.29
CA PRO A 12 -2.81 -7.47 5.68
C PRO A 12 -1.58 -8.37 5.62
N SER A 13 -0.71 -8.17 4.63
CA SER A 13 0.54 -8.94 4.51
C SER A 13 1.49 -8.65 5.67
N LEU A 14 1.37 -7.49 6.33
CA LEU A 14 2.18 -7.06 7.47
C LEU A 14 1.53 -7.38 8.82
N GLY A 15 0.46 -8.18 8.83
CA GLY A 15 -0.26 -8.56 10.05
C GLY A 15 -1.26 -7.51 10.55
N VAL A 16 -1.59 -6.50 9.75
CA VAL A 16 -2.58 -5.49 10.10
C VAL A 16 -3.90 -5.79 9.42
N GLU A 17 -4.93 -6.10 10.21
CA GLU A 17 -6.25 -6.40 9.68
C GLU A 17 -6.91 -5.14 9.09
N VAL A 18 -7.32 -5.24 7.82
CA VAL A 18 -8.11 -4.23 7.13
C VAL A 18 -9.38 -4.91 6.62
N ALA A 19 -10.54 -4.41 7.06
CA ALA A 19 -11.83 -5.01 6.77
C ALA A 19 -12.04 -5.18 5.26
N GLY A 20 -12.20 -6.43 4.82
CA GLY A 20 -12.48 -6.78 3.42
C GLY A 20 -11.26 -6.82 2.48
N ALA A 21 -10.09 -6.33 2.90
CA ALA A 21 -8.90 -6.26 2.03
C ALA A 21 -8.43 -7.65 1.58
N ALA A 22 -8.28 -8.59 2.52
CA ALA A 22 -7.84 -9.96 2.20
C ALA A 22 -8.81 -10.67 1.24
N LYS A 23 -10.13 -10.55 1.47
CA LYS A 23 -11.15 -11.13 0.60
C LYS A 23 -11.14 -10.51 -0.80
N ALA A 24 -10.91 -9.21 -0.89
CA ALA A 24 -10.79 -8.53 -2.18
C ALA A 24 -9.54 -8.98 -2.95
N LEU A 25 -8.39 -9.14 -2.28
CA LEU A 25 -7.18 -9.70 -2.89
C LEU A 25 -7.41 -11.12 -3.39
N GLU A 26 -8.08 -11.96 -2.62
CA GLU A 26 -8.42 -13.33 -3.02
C GLU A 26 -9.31 -13.36 -4.26
N ASN A 27 -10.35 -12.52 -4.31
CA ASN A 27 -11.23 -12.39 -5.47
C ASN A 27 -10.52 -11.87 -6.72
N LEU A 28 -9.41 -11.13 -6.54
CA LEU A 28 -8.64 -10.53 -7.62
C LEU A 28 -7.33 -11.28 -7.92
N LYS A 29 -7.10 -12.46 -7.32
CA LYS A 29 -5.81 -13.18 -7.36
C LYS A 29 -5.28 -13.54 -8.75
N GLU A 30 -6.16 -13.62 -9.76
CA GLU A 30 -5.79 -13.90 -11.15
C GLU A 30 -5.24 -12.65 -11.89
N ASN A 31 -5.14 -11.51 -11.20
CA ASN A 31 -4.62 -10.25 -11.75
C ASN A 31 -3.15 -10.02 -11.38
N GLU A 32 -2.48 -9.18 -12.15
CA GLU A 32 -1.13 -8.73 -11.82
C GLU A 32 -1.20 -7.59 -10.81
N PHE A 33 -0.69 -7.84 -9.61
CA PHE A 33 -0.60 -6.84 -8.57
C PHE A 33 0.71 -6.06 -8.65
N TYR A 34 0.59 -4.76 -8.42
CA TYR A 34 1.68 -3.81 -8.39
C TYR A 34 1.69 -3.08 -7.05
N TYR A 35 2.86 -2.59 -6.65
CA TYR A 35 3.00 -1.75 -5.45
C TYR A 35 4.03 -0.65 -5.67
N SER A 36 3.87 0.45 -4.93
CA SER A 36 4.85 1.52 -4.84
C SER A 36 5.69 1.40 -3.56
N LYS A 37 6.92 1.91 -3.59
CA LYS A 37 7.70 2.13 -2.35
C LYS A 37 7.03 3.13 -1.41
N PHE A 38 6.27 4.09 -1.93
CA PHE A 38 5.54 5.05 -1.11
C PHE A 38 4.46 4.35 -0.27
N SER A 39 3.70 3.42 -0.86
CA SER A 39 2.69 2.65 -0.13
C SER A 39 3.30 1.76 0.97
N VAL A 40 4.53 1.24 0.76
CA VAL A 40 5.26 0.54 1.82
C VAL A 40 5.64 1.49 2.95
N LEU A 41 6.15 2.69 2.63
CA LEU A 41 6.47 3.69 3.66
C LEU A 41 5.23 4.12 4.46
N GLU A 42 4.08 4.26 3.80
CA GLU A 42 2.81 4.52 4.47
C GLU A 42 2.38 3.36 5.39
N CYS A 43 2.58 2.11 4.96
CA CYS A 43 2.36 0.95 5.83
C CYS A 43 3.24 1.01 7.09
N LEU A 44 4.53 1.31 6.92
CA LEU A 44 5.45 1.46 8.06
C LEU A 44 5.00 2.59 8.99
N TRP A 45 4.52 3.70 8.44
CA TRP A 45 3.94 4.78 9.24
C TRP A 45 2.73 4.32 10.06
N VAL A 46 1.84 3.52 9.48
CA VAL A 46 0.70 2.91 10.18
C VAL A 46 1.18 2.02 11.33
N LEU A 47 2.18 1.15 11.10
CA LEU A 47 2.76 0.30 12.15
C LEU A 47 3.29 1.16 13.31
N THR A 48 4.09 2.19 13.04
CA THR A 48 4.56 3.09 14.13
C THR A 48 3.42 3.77 14.87
N SER A 49 2.30 4.08 14.18
CA SER A 49 1.12 4.65 14.83
C SER A 49 0.40 3.64 15.72
N LEU A 50 0.44 2.35 15.41
CA LEU A 50 -0.12 1.29 16.23
C LEU A 50 0.75 1.03 17.47
N GLU A 51 2.08 1.05 17.33
CA GLU A 51 3.01 0.97 18.47
C GLU A 51 2.80 2.12 19.45
N ARG A 52 2.64 3.37 18.95
CA ARG A 52 2.31 4.53 19.79
C ARG A 52 1.01 4.34 20.58
N LYS A 53 0.07 3.56 20.03
CA LYS A 53 -1.20 3.17 20.68
C LYS A 53 -1.06 1.91 21.56
N LYS A 54 0.15 1.42 21.79
CA LYS A 54 0.47 0.22 22.57
C LYS A 54 -0.14 -1.07 22.01
N VAL A 55 -0.39 -1.11 20.71
CA VAL A 55 -0.75 -2.35 20.02
C VAL A 55 0.54 -3.15 19.83
N ALA A 56 0.53 -4.42 20.24
CA ALA A 56 1.66 -5.31 20.03
C ALA A 56 1.82 -5.61 18.53
N ILE A 57 3.03 -5.42 18.00
CA ILE A 57 3.38 -5.74 16.62
C ILE A 57 4.35 -6.90 16.64
N ASP A 58 4.02 -7.95 15.89
CA ASP A 58 4.94 -9.04 15.65
C ASP A 58 5.87 -8.70 14.49
N MET A 59 7.13 -8.40 14.82
CA MET A 59 8.14 -8.01 13.83
C MET A 59 8.51 -9.16 12.89
N GLU A 60 8.34 -10.42 13.29
CA GLU A 60 8.58 -11.57 12.41
C GLU A 60 7.54 -11.60 11.29
N THR A 61 6.26 -11.39 11.63
CA THR A 61 5.18 -11.22 10.66
C THR A 61 5.42 -10.05 9.71
N VAL A 62 5.86 -8.89 10.23
CA VAL A 62 6.18 -7.72 9.39
C VAL A 62 7.30 -8.04 8.39
N GLU A 63 8.38 -8.70 8.84
CA GLU A 63 9.50 -9.06 7.98
C GLU A 63 9.07 -10.03 6.87
N MET A 64 8.34 -11.09 7.22
CA MET A 64 7.81 -12.04 6.24
C MET A 64 6.85 -11.36 5.26
N GLY A 65 6.02 -10.45 5.74
CA GLY A 65 5.08 -9.68 4.94
C GLY A 65 5.76 -8.81 3.90
N LEU A 66 6.82 -8.08 4.27
CA LEU A 66 7.61 -7.28 3.34
C LEU A 66 8.24 -8.15 2.25
N LYS A 67 8.85 -9.28 2.64
CA LYS A 67 9.43 -10.25 1.68
C LYS A 67 8.37 -10.81 0.73
N SER A 68 7.17 -11.10 1.24
CA SER A 68 6.06 -11.58 0.43
C SER A 68 5.61 -10.51 -0.58
N ILE A 69 5.50 -9.25 -0.17
CA ILE A 69 5.14 -8.14 -1.08
C ILE A 69 6.16 -8.03 -2.22
N GLU A 70 7.45 -8.02 -1.88
CA GLU A 70 8.54 -7.91 -2.88
C GLU A 70 8.58 -9.11 -3.83
N HIS A 71 8.24 -10.30 -3.34
CA HIS A 71 8.25 -11.52 -4.15
C HIS A 71 6.99 -11.68 -5.01
N SER A 72 5.82 -11.34 -4.48
CA SER A 72 4.53 -11.62 -5.10
C SER A 72 4.03 -10.50 -6.01
N TYR A 73 4.43 -9.25 -5.78
CA TYR A 73 3.90 -8.09 -6.50
C TYR A 73 4.99 -7.37 -7.30
N LYS A 74 4.60 -6.74 -8.41
CA LYS A 74 5.51 -5.97 -9.26
C LYS A 74 5.70 -4.56 -8.73
N ARG A 75 6.93 -4.18 -8.40
CA ARG A 75 7.24 -2.81 -7.99
C ARG A 75 7.10 -1.84 -9.17
N ILE A 76 6.39 -0.74 -8.99
CA ILE A 76 6.43 0.39 -9.92
C ILE A 76 7.62 1.30 -9.62
N VAL A 77 8.10 2.01 -10.65
CA VAL A 77 9.14 3.03 -10.51
C VAL A 77 8.55 4.32 -11.01
N GLU A 78 8.34 5.24 -10.08
CA GLU A 78 7.88 6.60 -10.36
C GLU A 78 9.07 7.48 -10.73
N ASP A 79 8.88 8.33 -11.74
CA ASP A 79 9.83 9.37 -12.12
C ASP A 79 9.20 10.75 -11.90
N ALA A 80 9.97 11.80 -12.22
CA ALA A 80 9.54 13.18 -12.04
C ALA A 80 8.25 13.51 -12.82
N GLU A 81 8.05 12.90 -14.00
CA GLU A 81 6.91 13.17 -14.87
C GLU A 81 5.60 12.72 -14.20
N VAL A 82 5.59 11.52 -13.61
CA VAL A 82 4.44 11.01 -12.84
C VAL A 82 4.03 11.96 -11.72
N PHE A 83 4.99 12.57 -11.01
CA PHE A 83 4.68 13.51 -9.94
C PHE A 83 4.17 14.85 -10.46
N PHE A 84 4.67 15.33 -11.60
CA PHE A 84 4.13 16.54 -12.23
C PHE A 84 2.69 16.33 -12.69
N GLU A 85 2.37 15.20 -13.31
CA GLU A 85 1.00 14.84 -13.64
C GLU A 85 0.12 14.79 -12.38
N GLY A 86 0.61 14.14 -11.32
CA GLY A 86 -0.08 14.09 -10.02
C GLY A 86 -0.39 15.48 -9.45
N LEU A 87 0.56 16.42 -9.54
CA LEU A 87 0.37 17.81 -9.11
C LEU A 87 -0.73 18.51 -9.93
N ASP A 88 -0.76 18.29 -11.24
CA ASP A 88 -1.78 18.88 -12.10
C ASP A 88 -3.17 18.32 -11.79
N TYR A 89 -3.29 17.02 -11.51
CA TYR A 89 -4.52 16.44 -11.00
C TYR A 89 -4.95 17.07 -9.66
N MET A 90 -4.04 17.24 -8.71
CA MET A 90 -4.33 17.86 -7.41
C MET A 90 -4.80 19.31 -7.56
N ARG A 91 -4.22 20.07 -8.50
CA ARG A 91 -4.67 21.44 -8.80
C ARG A 91 -6.12 21.45 -9.28
N VAL A 92 -6.47 20.54 -10.20
CA VAL A 92 -7.86 20.39 -10.67
C VAL A 92 -8.79 20.07 -9.53
N LEU A 93 -8.44 19.12 -8.66
CA LEU A 93 -9.28 18.76 -7.51
C LEU A 93 -9.46 19.93 -6.54
N SER A 94 -8.39 20.70 -6.26
CA SER A 94 -8.48 21.87 -5.39
C SER A 94 -9.42 22.97 -5.92
N MET A 95 -9.48 23.15 -7.25
CA MET A 95 -10.42 24.08 -7.88
C MET A 95 -11.88 23.61 -7.77
N LEU A 96 -12.10 22.31 -7.57
CA LEU A 96 -13.42 21.71 -7.36
C LEU A 96 -13.85 21.73 -5.88
N GLY A 97 -13.05 22.30 -4.97
CA GLY A 97 -13.36 22.42 -3.55
C GLY A 97 -13.16 21.13 -2.74
N TRP A 98 -12.33 20.22 -3.24
CA TRP A 98 -11.83 19.05 -2.51
C TRP A 98 -10.57 19.40 -1.71
#